data_AF-A0A8X6Q273-F1
#
_entry.id   AF-A0A8X6Q273-F1
#
_cell.length_a   1.000
_cell.length_b   1.000
_cell.length_c   1.000
_cell.angle_alpha   90.00
_cell.angle_beta   90.00
_cell.angle_gamma   90.00
#
_symmetry.space_group_name_H-M   'P 1'
#
loop_
_entity.id
_entity.type
_entity.pdbx_description
1 polymer ?
#
loop_
_entity_poly.entity_id
_entity_poly.type
_entity_poly.pdbx_seq_one_letter_code
_entity_poly.pdbx_strand_id
1 'polypeptide(L)' 'NKIREIHQAVSQGRLRDVQHLIDRKKLAFCRDHNGASPLHKAVIFGHQDIIEYLVKRYGGVIHIRDHVSECLLRSYN' A
#
# COMPACT_ATOMS: atom_id res chain seq x y z
N ASN A 1 9.11 -0.04 -13.96
CA ASN A 1 9.19 -1.19 -13.02
C ASN A 1 7.90 -1.14 -12.24
N LYS A 2 7.03 -2.15 -12.43
CA LYS A 2 5.64 -2.15 -11.99
C LYS A 2 5.46 -1.84 -10.50
N ILE A 3 6.40 -2.29 -9.65
CA ILE A 3 6.41 -1.99 -8.21
C ILE A 3 6.52 -0.48 -7.96
N ARG A 4 7.45 0.20 -8.64
CA ARG A 4 7.63 1.65 -8.52
C ARG A 4 6.37 2.41 -8.94
N GLU A 5 5.74 1.97 -10.02
CA GLU A 5 4.52 2.58 -10.56
C GLU A 5 3.33 2.41 -9.58
N ILE A 6 3.20 1.25 -8.94
CA ILE A 6 2.20 1.03 -7.88
C ILE A 6 2.42 2.01 -6.73
N HIS A 7 3.63 2.11 -6.19
CA HIS A 7 3.89 3.00 -5.06
C HIS A 7 3.70 4.48 -5.41
N GLN A 8 4.01 4.88 -6.65
CA GLN A 8 3.75 6.24 -7.13
C GLN A 8 2.24 6.51 -7.23
N ALA A 9 1.47 5.60 -7.86
CA ALA A 9 0.02 5.72 -7.96
C ALA A 9 -0.65 5.78 -6.58
N VAL A 10 -0.18 4.96 -5.64
CA VAL A 10 -0.64 5.01 -4.25
C VAL A 10 -0.30 6.35 -3.62
N SER A 11 0.94 6.82 -3.70
CA SER A 11 1.35 8.09 -3.07
C SER A 11 0.53 9.28 -3.60
N GLN A 12 0.12 9.20 -4.86
CA GLN A 12 -0.68 10.23 -5.54
C GLN A 12 -2.20 10.05 -5.38
N GLY A 13 -2.68 9.04 -4.65
CA GLY A 13 -4.11 8.81 -4.44
C GLY A 13 -4.86 8.33 -5.69
N ARG A 14 -4.17 7.76 -6.69
CA ARG A 14 -4.78 7.36 -7.96
C ARG A 14 -5.37 5.95 -7.88
N LEU A 15 -6.53 5.80 -7.26
CA LEU A 15 -7.18 4.49 -7.04
C LEU A 15 -7.34 3.67 -8.33
N ARG A 16 -7.77 4.28 -9.44
CA ARG A 16 -7.96 3.57 -10.73
C ARG A 16 -6.66 2.96 -11.24
N ASP A 17 -5.56 3.70 -11.13
CA ASP A 17 -4.24 3.19 -11.50
C ASP A 17 -3.81 2.06 -10.59
N VAL A 18 -4.03 2.19 -9.27
CA VAL A 18 -3.75 1.11 -8.30
C VAL A 18 -4.52 -0.16 -8.65
N GLN A 19 -5.81 -0.04 -8.99
CA GLN A 19 -6.65 -1.17 -9.41
C GLN A 19 -6.14 -1.83 -10.69
N HIS A 20 -5.67 -1.04 -11.66
CA HIS A 20 -5.14 -1.55 -12.92
C HIS A 20 -3.74 -2.17 -12.77
N LEU A 21 -2.89 -1.57 -11.94
CA LEU A 21 -1.52 -2.00 -11.73
C LEU A 21 -1.44 -3.25 -10.83
N ILE A 22 -2.31 -3.37 -9.81
CA ILE A 22 -2.36 -4.55 -8.94
C ILE A 22 -3.27 -5.61 -9.58
N ASP A 23 -2.77 -6.21 -10.65
CA ASP A 23 -3.42 -7.29 -11.39
C ASP A 23 -3.15 -8.69 -10.79
N ARG A 24 -2.17 -8.80 -9.88
CA ARG A 24 -1.78 -10.05 -9.23
C ARG A 24 -1.65 -9.84 -7.73
N LYS A 25 -2.13 -10.81 -6.94
CA LYS A 25 -2.04 -10.77 -5.48
C LYS A 25 -0.65 -10.41 -4.97
N LYS A 26 0.42 -10.99 -5.53
CA LYS A 26 1.81 -10.71 -5.13
C LYS A 26 2.21 -9.22 -5.17
N LEU A 27 1.58 -8.42 -6.04
CA LEU A 27 1.87 -6.99 -6.17
C LEU A 27 1.24 -6.16 -5.05
N ALA A 28 0.17 -6.65 -4.41
CA ALA A 28 -0.38 -5.99 -3.23
C ALA A 28 0.56 -6.08 -2.02
N PHE A 29 1.49 -7.04 -2.01
CA PHE A 29 2.46 -7.29 -0.95
C PHE A 29 3.88 -6.84 -1.30
N CYS A 30 4.07 -6.16 -2.45
CA CYS A 30 5.40 -5.71 -2.84
C CYS A 30 5.93 -4.66 -1.88
N ARG A 31 7.24 -4.44 -1.88
CA ARG A 31 7.89 -3.39 -1.10
C ARG A 31 8.63 -2.45 -2.02
N ASP A 32 8.62 -1.16 -1.70
CA ASP A 32 9.44 -0.17 -2.38
C ASP A 32 10.90 -0.25 -1.90
N HIS A 33 11.74 0.67 -2.37
CA HIS A 33 13.15 0.73 -1.98
C HIS A 33 13.36 1.07 -0.49
N ASN A 34 12.35 1.61 0.20
CA ASN A 34 12.36 1.86 1.63
C ASN A 34 11.77 0.68 2.43
N GLY A 35 11.44 -0.43 1.74
CA GLY A 35 10.76 -1.55 2.34
C GLY A 35 9.26 -1.34 2.54
N ALA A 36 8.68 -0.21 2.15
CA ALA A 36 7.29 0.13 2.42
C ALA A 36 6.33 -0.60 1.47
N SER A 37 5.26 -1.18 2.01
CA SER A 37 4.17 -1.77 1.23
C SER A 37 3.25 -0.70 0.59
N PRO A 38 2.44 -1.05 -0.45
CA PRO A 38 1.41 -0.18 -0.97
C PRO A 38 0.44 0.29 0.12
N LEU A 39 0.06 -0.60 1.06
CA LEU A 39 -0.83 -0.24 2.16
C LEU A 39 -0.20 0.83 3.06
N HIS A 40 1.08 0.70 3.39
CA HIS A 40 1.76 1.67 4.26
C HIS A 40 1.83 3.05 3.63
N LYS A 41 2.13 3.14 2.33
CA LYS A 41 2.08 4.41 1.60
C LYS A 41 0.67 5.00 1.65
N ALA A 42 -0.35 4.19 1.39
CA ALA A 42 -1.75 4.65 1.40
C ALA A 42 -2.13 5.25 2.76
N VAL A 43 -1.72 4.62 3.87
CA VAL A 43 -1.96 5.13 5.23
C VAL A 43 -1.18 6.42 5.50
N ILE A 44 0.12 6.46 5.19
CA ILE A 44 0.96 7.66 5.42
C ILE A 44 0.41 8.88 4.70
N PHE A 45 -0.09 8.69 3.47
CA PHE A 45 -0.65 9.77 2.68
C PHE A 45 -2.17 9.98 2.90
N GLY A 46 -2.82 9.18 3.74
CA GLY A 46 -4.24 9.33 4.10
C GLY A 46 -5.24 8.93 3.00
N HIS A 47 -4.84 8.09 2.04
CA HIS A 47 -5.69 7.68 0.91
C HIS A 47 -6.63 6.53 1.30
N GLN A 48 -7.70 6.87 2.01
CA GLN A 48 -8.62 5.92 2.62
C GLN A 48 -9.30 4.97 1.61
N ASP A 49 -9.63 5.47 0.42
CA ASP A 49 -10.20 4.69 -0.68
C ASP A 49 -9.26 3.56 -1.15
N ILE A 50 -7.96 3.84 -1.21
CA ILE A 50 -6.91 2.86 -1.54
C ILE A 50 -6.73 1.86 -0.38
N ILE A 51 -6.76 2.33 0.87
CA ILE A 51 -6.69 1.45 2.05
C ILE A 51 -7.85 0.45 2.03
N GLU A 52 -9.07 0.93 1.87
CA GLU A 52 -10.27 0.10 1.79
C GLU A 52 -10.19 -0.91 0.64
N TYR A 53 -9.76 -0.47 -0.54
CA TYR A 53 -9.56 -1.36 -1.69
C TYR A 53 -8.54 -2.47 -1.37
N LEU A 54 -7.37 -2.12 -0.83
CA LEU A 54 -6.31 -3.07 -0.54
C LEU A 54 -6.72 -4.06 0.56
N VAL A 55 -7.34 -3.58 1.64
CA VAL A 55 -7.78 -4.42 2.76
C VAL A 55 -8.92 -5.35 2.33
N LYS A 56 -9.91 -4.83 1.61
CA LYS A 56 -11.07 -5.63 1.16
C LYS A 56 -10.69 -6.69 0.13
N ARG A 57 -9.79 -6.37 -0.79
CA ARG A 57 -9.36 -7.27 -1.88
C ARG A 57 -8.24 -8.22 -1.44
N TYR A 58 -7.38 -7.78 -0.52
CA TYR A 58 -6.14 -8.46 -0.15
C TYR A 58 -5.92 -8.47 1.36
N GLY A 59 -6.90 -8.89 2.16
CA GLY A 59 -6.88 -8.77 3.64
C GLY A 59 -5.59 -9.19 4.37
N GLY A 60 -4.75 -10.06 3.79
CA GLY A 60 -3.41 -10.36 4.34
C GLY A 60 -2.41 -9.18 4.32
N VAL A 61 -2.68 -8.08 3.60
CA VAL A 61 -1.77 -6.92 3.53
C VAL A 61 -1.60 -6.22 4.88
N ILE A 62 -2.55 -6.38 5.81
CA ILE A 62 -2.50 -5.80 7.15
C ILE A 62 -1.40 -6.42 8.03
N HIS A 63 -0.96 -7.64 7.71
CA HIS A 63 0.06 -8.35 8.49
C HIS A 63 1.47 -8.16 7.94
N ILE A 64 1.64 -7.34 6.90
CA ILE A 64 2.96 -7.09 6.33
C ILE A 64 3.77 -6.29 7.35
N ARG A 65 4.73 -6.95 8.00
CA ARG A 65 5.77 -6.25 8.76
C ARG A 65 6.75 -5.65 7.79
N ASP A 66 6.88 -4.34 7.78
CA ASP A 66 8.00 -3.67 7.16
C ASP A 66 8.61 -2.62 8.08
N HIS A 67 9.73 -2.04 7.67
CA HIS A 67 10.48 -1.08 8.49
C HIS A 67 9.66 0.17 8.89
N VAL A 68 8.52 0.40 8.25
CA VAL A 68 7.65 1.56 8.50
C VAL A 68 6.44 1.20 9.36
N SER A 69 6.05 -0.08 9.45
CA SER A 69 4.98 -0.54 10.35
C SER A 69 5.20 -0.23 11.84
N GLU A 70 6.46 -0.02 12.28
CA GLU A 70 6.76 0.52 13.62
C GLU A 70 6.25 1.96 13.81
N CYS A 71 6.14 2.73 12.73
CA CYS A 71 5.61 4.10 12.72
C CYS A 71 4.07 4.12 12.71
N LEU A 72 3.42 3.18 12.01
CA LEU A 72 1.96 3.11 11.87
C LEU A 72 1.22 2.90 13.20
N LEU A 73 1.79 2.07 14.09
CA LEU A 73 1.22 1.79 15.41
C LEU A 73 1.31 3.00 16.37
N ARG A 74 2.17 3.98 16.06
CA ARG A 74 2.31 5.20 16.86
C ARG A 74 1.35 6.32 16.44
N SER A 75 0.89 6.35 15.19
CA SER A 75 -0.06 7.37 14.72
C SER A 75 -1.53 7.10 15.06
N TYR A 76 -1.86 5.90 15.57
CA TYR A 76 -3.20 5.51 16.01
C TYR A 76 -3.38 5.51 17.55
N ASN A 77 -2.47 6.13 18.33
CA ASN A 77 -2.66 6.46 19.75
C ASN A 77 -2.79 7.96 19.95
#